data_AF-A0AAU1XP73-F1
#
_entry.id   AF-A0AAU1XP73-F1
#
_cell.length_a   1.000
_cell.length_b   1.000
_cell.length_c   1.000
_cell.angle_alpha   90.00
_cell.angle_beta   90.00
_cell.angle_gamma   90.00
#
_symmetry.space_group_name_H-M   'P 1'
#
loop_
_entity.id
_entity.type
_entity.pdbx_description
1 polymer ?
#
loop_
_entity_poly.entity_id
_entity_poly.type
_entity_poly.pdbx_seq_one_letter_code
_entity_poly.pdbx_strand_id
1 'polypeptide(L)'
;MAAGVAVAALLVVDFRLTGSASRQALVVALTAAFVSTAVWAASNLTTLLMRPSVRRVRGLLAEEPDLWGSDREFFAPVRRLMILGVLQTLVNLLVLLTVYPIALWAGVRICDAAGLSAHLTGLRPVFVSGLLVAAVATTVGTFFALFRRRTSHAAARSLAAVLLNAAGLALASLVLNGVRLDSAPGWRQALALCAVASLFMLPRITLSLPVPGLASIVLVAYHCLVLWLICAAFAYVDPRLHAAGFWPLAGAAAIMWAAEWPARLATVRAQGAAAQPAPVLPDPFPPDHGFPSGPLY
;
A
#
# COMPACT_ATOMS: atom_id res chain seq x y z
N MET A 1 -9.70 -7.10 9.27
CA MET A 1 -10.68 -7.65 8.31
C MET A 1 -12.12 -7.37 8.71
N ALA A 2 -12.57 -7.70 9.93
CA ALA A 2 -13.97 -7.50 10.38
C ALA A 2 -14.51 -6.09 10.16
N ALA A 3 -13.76 -5.05 10.55
CA ALA A 3 -14.14 -3.65 10.30
C ALA A 3 -14.33 -3.36 8.81
N GLY A 4 -13.52 -3.95 7.93
CA GLY A 4 -13.66 -3.78 6.48
C GLY A 4 -14.90 -4.46 5.91
N VAL A 5 -15.26 -5.65 6.43
CA VAL A 5 -16.49 -6.35 6.03
C VAL A 5 -17.72 -5.56 6.47
N ALA A 6 -17.70 -5.02 7.69
CA ALA A 6 -18.78 -4.18 8.20
C ALA A 6 -18.93 -2.87 7.39
N VAL A 7 -17.84 -2.18 7.09
CA VAL A 7 -17.87 -0.96 6.25
C VAL A 7 -18.35 -1.27 4.83
N ALA A 8 -17.91 -2.38 4.24
CA ALA A 8 -18.40 -2.80 2.92
C ALA A 8 -19.91 -3.06 2.94
N ALA A 9 -20.44 -3.73 3.97
CA ALA A 9 -21.88 -3.96 4.11
C ALA A 9 -22.70 -2.67 4.32
N LEU A 10 -22.07 -1.59 4.83
CA LEU A 10 -22.70 -0.29 5.01
C LEU A 10 -22.68 0.58 3.74
N LEU A 11 -21.64 0.43 2.91
CA LEU A 11 -21.41 1.27 1.74
C LEU A 11 -21.91 0.65 0.43
N VAL A 12 -21.98 -0.68 0.35
CA VAL A 12 -22.38 -1.38 -0.87
C VAL A 12 -23.85 -1.81 -0.76
N VAL A 13 -24.71 -1.21 -1.57
CA VAL A 13 -26.17 -1.42 -1.53
C VAL A 13 -26.57 -2.90 -1.67
N ASP A 14 -25.81 -3.64 -2.46
CA ASP A 14 -26.06 -5.07 -2.75
C ASP A 14 -25.36 -6.03 -1.78
N PHE A 15 -24.64 -5.50 -0.77
CA PHE A 15 -24.08 -6.30 0.31
C PHE A 15 -24.97 -6.19 1.55
N ARG A 16 -25.81 -7.20 1.79
CA ARG A 16 -26.79 -7.19 2.89
C ARG A 16 -26.46 -8.22 3.95
N LEU A 17 -26.46 -7.77 5.19
CA LEU A 17 -26.37 -8.61 6.40
C LEU A 17 -27.70 -8.51 7.14
N THR A 18 -28.48 -9.59 7.20
CA THR A 18 -29.80 -9.58 7.86
C THR A 18 -29.81 -10.46 9.12
N GLY A 19 -30.79 -10.22 10.00
CA GLY A 19 -30.94 -10.93 11.27
C GLY A 19 -30.54 -10.08 12.49
N SER A 20 -30.46 -10.72 13.66
CA SER A 20 -30.07 -10.07 14.92
C SER A 20 -28.62 -9.56 14.87
N ALA A 21 -28.30 -8.55 15.69
CA ALA A 21 -26.95 -8.01 15.80
C ALA A 21 -25.89 -9.10 16.09
N SER A 22 -26.24 -10.11 16.90
CA SER A 22 -25.38 -11.27 17.18
C SER A 22 -25.10 -12.13 15.94
N ARG A 23 -26.10 -12.36 15.09
CA ARG A 23 -25.92 -13.08 13.83
C ARG A 23 -25.11 -12.28 12.82
N GLN A 24 -25.35 -10.97 12.71
CA GLN A 24 -24.57 -10.10 11.85
C GLN A 24 -23.09 -10.07 12.29
N ALA A 25 -22.83 -9.97 13.60
CA ALA A 25 -21.47 -10.05 14.15
C ALA A 25 -20.78 -11.39 13.82
N LEU A 26 -21.51 -12.50 13.92
CA LEU A 26 -21.00 -13.82 13.56
C LEU A 26 -20.65 -13.93 12.07
N VAL A 27 -21.52 -13.44 11.17
CA VAL A 27 -21.25 -13.40 9.73
C VAL A 27 -20.00 -12.58 9.43
N VAL A 28 -19.90 -11.38 10.04
CA VAL A 28 -18.74 -10.51 9.87
C VAL A 28 -17.46 -11.21 10.35
N ALA A 29 -17.51 -11.88 11.50
CA ALA A 29 -16.36 -12.60 12.05
C ALA A 29 -15.92 -13.77 11.15
N LEU A 30 -16.86 -14.61 10.70
CA LEU A 30 -16.57 -15.76 9.84
C LEU A 30 -16.03 -15.31 8.47
N THR A 31 -16.69 -14.34 7.86
CA THR A 31 -16.25 -13.78 6.57
C THR A 31 -14.87 -13.13 6.71
N ALA A 32 -14.63 -12.39 7.79
CA ALA A 32 -13.34 -11.80 8.08
C ALA A 32 -12.25 -12.84 8.32
N ALA A 33 -12.56 -13.95 8.98
CA ALA A 33 -11.63 -15.05 9.17
C ALA A 33 -11.24 -15.65 7.81
N PHE A 34 -12.23 -15.92 6.94
CA PHE A 34 -11.98 -16.46 5.62
C PHE A 34 -11.10 -15.55 4.75
N VAL A 35 -11.43 -14.25 4.71
CA VAL A 35 -10.61 -13.24 4.00
C VAL A 35 -9.21 -13.15 4.59
N SER A 36 -9.06 -13.19 5.92
CA SER A 36 -7.74 -13.17 6.57
C SER A 36 -6.90 -14.37 6.17
N THR A 37 -7.49 -15.57 6.18
CA THR A 37 -6.81 -16.82 5.82
C THR A 37 -6.37 -16.82 4.36
N ALA A 38 -7.25 -16.39 3.44
CA ALA A 38 -6.92 -16.32 2.03
C ALA A 38 -5.79 -15.31 1.74
N VAL A 39 -5.84 -14.13 2.35
CA VAL A 39 -4.80 -13.10 2.21
C VAL A 39 -3.47 -13.58 2.82
N TRP A 40 -3.51 -14.25 3.97
CA TRP A 40 -2.33 -14.85 4.59
C TRP A 40 -1.71 -15.92 3.68
N ALA A 41 -2.51 -16.82 3.11
CA ALA A 41 -2.05 -17.83 2.18
C ALA A 41 -1.41 -17.22 0.93
N ALA A 42 -2.06 -16.22 0.32
CA ALA A 42 -1.53 -15.50 -0.84
C ALA A 42 -0.20 -14.77 -0.53
N SER A 43 -0.11 -14.16 0.65
CA SER A 43 1.11 -13.46 1.11
C SER A 43 2.26 -14.44 1.35
N ASN A 44 1.97 -15.60 1.95
CA ASN A 44 2.96 -16.65 2.15
C ASN A 44 3.43 -17.26 0.82
N LEU A 45 2.52 -17.49 -0.12
CA LEU A 45 2.89 -17.97 -1.45
C LEU A 45 3.78 -16.96 -2.17
N THR A 46 3.41 -15.69 -2.13
CA THR A 46 4.19 -14.60 -2.74
C THR A 46 5.59 -14.51 -2.12
N THR A 47 5.68 -14.58 -0.79
CA THR A 47 6.97 -14.54 -0.11
C THR A 47 7.80 -15.79 -0.41
N LEU A 48 7.23 -16.98 -0.48
CA LEU A 48 7.96 -18.20 -0.86
C LEU A 48 8.53 -18.09 -2.29
N LEU A 49 7.77 -17.55 -3.24
CA LEU A 49 8.20 -17.40 -4.63
C LEU A 49 9.25 -16.27 -4.82
N MET A 50 9.12 -15.16 -4.09
CA MET A 50 9.97 -13.97 -4.28
C MET A 50 11.24 -13.97 -3.41
N ARG A 51 11.20 -14.60 -2.23
CA ARG A 51 12.30 -14.59 -1.24
C ARG A 51 13.64 -15.13 -1.77
N PRO A 52 13.70 -16.18 -2.60
CA PRO A 52 14.97 -16.65 -3.18
C PRO A 52 15.61 -15.59 -4.08
N SER A 53 14.82 -14.99 -4.95
CA SER A 53 15.25 -13.96 -5.91
C SER A 53 15.71 -12.68 -5.21
N VAL A 54 14.97 -12.24 -4.19
CA VAL A 54 15.33 -11.05 -3.38
C VAL A 54 16.59 -11.31 -2.56
N ARG A 55 16.76 -12.51 -1.97
CA ARG A 55 17.98 -12.87 -1.23
C ARG A 55 19.20 -12.89 -2.16
N ARG A 56 19.07 -13.48 -3.34
CA ARG A 56 20.16 -13.54 -4.33
C ARG A 56 20.60 -12.15 -4.78
N VAL A 57 19.65 -11.26 -5.09
CA VAL A 57 19.98 -9.89 -5.50
C VAL A 57 20.58 -9.06 -4.35
N ARG A 58 20.14 -9.26 -3.10
CA ARG A 58 20.76 -8.62 -1.94
C ARG A 58 22.17 -9.14 -1.64
N GLY A 59 22.44 -10.41 -1.90
CA GLY A 59 23.79 -10.98 -1.81
C GLY A 59 24.75 -10.30 -2.80
N LEU A 60 24.30 -10.15 -4.06
CA LEU A 60 25.07 -9.48 -5.12
C LEU A 60 25.29 -7.97 -4.88
N LEU A 61 24.52 -7.34 -3.98
CA LEU A 61 24.72 -5.94 -3.56
C LEU A 61 25.60 -5.82 -2.32
N ALA A 62 25.84 -6.91 -1.61
CA ALA A 62 26.72 -6.98 -0.45
C ALA A 62 28.16 -7.36 -0.83
N GLU A 63 28.35 -7.99 -1.99
CA GLU A 63 29.64 -8.09 -2.66
C GLU A 63 30.04 -6.69 -3.14
N GLU A 64 31.23 -6.21 -2.76
CA GLU A 64 31.71 -4.88 -3.15
C GLU A 64 31.62 -4.71 -4.67
N PRO A 65 30.97 -3.64 -5.18
CA PRO A 65 30.88 -3.41 -6.60
C PRO A 65 32.27 -3.18 -7.15
N ASP A 66 32.64 -3.94 -8.17
CA ASP A 66 33.93 -3.81 -8.83
C ASP A 66 34.01 -2.40 -9.45
N LEU A 67 34.76 -1.50 -8.81
CA LEU A 67 34.86 -0.07 -9.15
C LEU A 67 35.49 0.16 -10.54
N TRP A 68 36.02 -0.90 -11.15
CA TRP A 68 36.67 -0.92 -12.45
C TRP A 68 35.81 -1.57 -13.55
N GLY A 69 34.61 -2.07 -13.20
CA GLY A 69 33.64 -2.65 -14.14
C GLY A 69 32.92 -1.59 -14.97
N SER A 70 32.34 -2.00 -16.10
CA SER A 70 31.60 -1.07 -16.96
C SER A 70 30.35 -0.53 -16.26
N ASP A 71 29.90 0.69 -16.58
CA ASP A 71 28.65 1.29 -16.05
C ASP A 71 27.44 0.32 -16.11
N ARG A 72 27.41 -0.55 -17.13
CA ARG A 72 26.36 -1.58 -17.28
C ARG A 72 26.35 -2.62 -16.17
N GLU A 73 27.51 -2.99 -15.62
CA GLU A 73 27.66 -3.97 -14.54
C GLU A 73 27.30 -3.35 -13.20
N PHE A 74 27.65 -2.08 -12.99
CA PHE A 74 27.27 -1.31 -11.81
C PHE A 74 25.74 -1.13 -11.68
N PHE A 75 25.05 -0.81 -12.79
CA PHE A 75 23.59 -0.61 -12.76
C PHE A 75 22.76 -1.91 -12.85
N ALA A 76 23.37 -3.06 -13.17
CA ALA A 76 22.67 -4.34 -13.31
C ALA A 76 21.91 -4.80 -12.03
N PRO A 77 22.50 -4.76 -10.81
CA PRO A 77 21.79 -5.14 -9.59
C PRO A 77 20.66 -4.16 -9.24
N VAL A 78 20.85 -2.86 -9.47
CA VAL A 78 19.82 -1.82 -9.28
C VAL A 78 18.64 -2.06 -10.22
N ARG A 79 18.90 -2.33 -11.51
CA ARG A 79 17.87 -2.67 -12.50
C ARG A 79 17.09 -3.92 -12.10
N ARG A 80 17.77 -4.96 -11.60
CA ARG A 80 17.13 -6.20 -11.10
C ARG A 80 16.25 -5.94 -9.88
N LEU A 81 16.68 -5.09 -8.94
CA LEU A 81 15.85 -4.67 -7.81
C LEU A 81 14.60 -3.91 -8.27
N MET A 82 14.74 -3.00 -9.24
CA MET A 82 13.59 -2.28 -9.79
C MET A 82 12.59 -3.24 -10.45
N ILE A 83 13.07 -4.18 -11.28
CA ILE A 83 12.21 -5.18 -11.92
C ILE A 83 11.50 -6.05 -10.88
N LEU A 84 12.22 -6.53 -9.85
CA LEU A 84 11.62 -7.30 -8.76
C LEU A 84 10.61 -6.47 -7.97
N GLY A 85 10.87 -5.18 -7.75
CA GLY A 85 9.94 -4.24 -7.13
C GLY A 85 8.65 -4.09 -7.94
N VAL A 86 8.76 -3.84 -9.24
CA VAL A 86 7.61 -3.75 -10.16
C VAL A 86 6.82 -5.06 -10.16
N LEU A 87 7.51 -6.20 -10.26
CA LEU A 87 6.87 -7.51 -10.26
C LEU A 87 6.14 -7.78 -8.93
N GLN A 88 6.75 -7.45 -7.80
CA GLN A 88 6.11 -7.54 -6.49
C GLN A 88 4.86 -6.65 -6.42
N THR A 89 4.92 -5.43 -6.96
CA THR A 89 3.73 -4.56 -7.04
C THR A 89 2.63 -5.19 -7.89
N LEU A 90 2.96 -5.74 -9.05
CA LEU A 90 1.99 -6.42 -9.91
C LEU A 90 1.33 -7.61 -9.21
N VAL A 91 2.12 -8.40 -8.47
CA VAL A 91 1.57 -9.50 -7.67
C VAL A 91 0.67 -8.99 -6.55
N ASN A 92 1.08 -7.93 -5.83
CA ASN A 92 0.23 -7.31 -4.79
C ASN A 92 -1.08 -6.77 -5.38
N LEU A 93 -1.02 -6.15 -6.56
CA LEU A 93 -2.18 -5.67 -7.28
C LEU A 93 -3.09 -6.83 -7.71
N LEU A 94 -2.52 -7.92 -8.22
CA LEU A 94 -3.27 -9.13 -8.55
C LEU A 94 -3.98 -9.69 -7.31
N VAL A 95 -3.28 -9.82 -6.19
CA VAL A 95 -3.86 -10.28 -4.91
C VAL A 95 -4.99 -9.36 -4.47
N LEU A 96 -4.79 -8.04 -4.54
CA LEU A 96 -5.81 -7.05 -4.21
C LEU A 96 -7.07 -7.20 -5.08
N LEU A 97 -6.89 -7.39 -6.39
CA LEU A 97 -7.97 -7.44 -7.38
C LEU A 97 -8.67 -8.81 -7.45
N THR A 98 -8.04 -9.88 -6.97
CA THR A 98 -8.57 -11.25 -7.10
C THR A 98 -8.85 -11.88 -5.75
N VAL A 99 -7.85 -11.99 -4.88
CA VAL A 99 -7.94 -12.73 -3.62
C VAL A 99 -8.95 -12.08 -2.67
N TYR A 100 -8.94 -10.76 -2.53
CA TYR A 100 -9.89 -10.06 -1.65
C TYR A 100 -11.35 -10.24 -2.10
N PRO A 101 -11.72 -9.96 -3.37
CA PRO A 101 -13.06 -10.24 -3.89
C PRO A 101 -13.49 -11.70 -3.75
N ILE A 102 -12.63 -12.63 -4.18
CA ILE A 102 -12.95 -14.07 -4.19
C ILE A 102 -13.13 -14.59 -2.76
N ALA A 103 -12.22 -14.23 -1.86
CA ALA A 103 -12.31 -14.66 -0.47
C ALA A 103 -13.53 -14.06 0.24
N LEU A 104 -13.87 -12.80 -0.05
CA LEU A 104 -15.08 -12.18 0.50
C LEU A 104 -16.34 -12.91 -0.01
N TRP A 105 -16.42 -13.15 -1.31
CA TRP A 105 -17.55 -13.87 -1.91
C TRP A 105 -17.70 -15.28 -1.35
N ALA A 106 -16.59 -16.04 -1.28
CA ALA A 106 -16.59 -17.37 -0.72
C ALA A 106 -17.00 -17.36 0.77
N GLY A 107 -16.49 -16.41 1.55
CA GLY A 107 -16.88 -16.23 2.96
C GLY A 107 -18.38 -15.95 3.13
N VAL A 108 -18.95 -15.08 2.29
CA VAL A 108 -20.39 -14.80 2.30
C VAL A 108 -21.20 -16.03 1.89
N ARG A 109 -20.78 -16.77 0.85
CA ARG A 109 -21.46 -18.00 0.40
C ARG A 109 -21.43 -19.11 1.45
N ILE A 110 -20.34 -19.26 2.19
CA ILE A 110 -20.25 -20.22 3.30
C ILE A 110 -21.19 -19.80 4.43
N CYS A 111 -21.27 -18.51 4.76
CA CYS A 111 -22.22 -18.02 5.76
C CYS A 111 -23.67 -18.26 5.33
N ASP A 112 -24.01 -17.97 4.08
CA ASP A 112 -25.33 -18.22 3.49
C ASP A 112 -25.71 -19.71 3.54
N ALA A 113 -24.77 -20.59 3.14
CA ALA A 113 -24.94 -22.04 3.23
C ALA A 113 -25.09 -22.55 4.67
N ALA A 114 -24.51 -21.85 5.66
CA ALA A 114 -24.67 -22.13 7.08
C ALA A 114 -25.98 -21.57 7.68
N GLY A 115 -26.88 -21.02 6.85
CA GLY A 115 -28.15 -20.43 7.28
C GLY A 115 -28.01 -19.05 7.91
N LEU A 116 -26.83 -18.42 7.79
CA LEU A 116 -26.62 -17.04 8.20
C LEU A 116 -26.97 -16.11 7.04
N SER A 117 -27.88 -15.19 7.27
CA SER A 117 -28.47 -14.37 6.21
C SER A 117 -27.49 -13.29 5.71
N ALA A 118 -26.57 -13.69 4.84
CA ALA A 118 -25.53 -12.87 4.25
C ALA A 118 -25.65 -12.91 2.73
N HIS A 119 -25.95 -11.77 2.11
CA HIS A 119 -26.22 -11.70 0.68
C HIS A 119 -25.23 -10.76 0.01
N LEU A 120 -24.50 -11.28 -0.97
CA LEU A 120 -23.61 -10.53 -1.84
C LEU A 120 -23.69 -11.16 -3.23
N THR A 121 -24.43 -10.50 -4.13
CA THR A 121 -24.72 -11.04 -5.46
C THR A 121 -24.16 -10.14 -6.55
N GLY A 122 -23.78 -10.75 -7.67
CA GLY A 122 -23.14 -10.06 -8.79
C GLY A 122 -21.62 -9.92 -8.65
N LEU A 123 -20.92 -9.95 -9.79
CA LEU A 123 -19.46 -9.79 -9.83
C LEU A 123 -19.02 -8.40 -9.36
N ARG A 124 -19.81 -7.36 -9.68
CA ARG A 124 -19.46 -5.97 -9.37
C ARG A 124 -19.49 -5.68 -7.86
N PRO A 125 -20.57 -5.97 -7.11
CA PRO A 125 -20.60 -5.71 -5.66
C PRO A 125 -19.55 -6.53 -4.89
N VAL A 126 -19.25 -7.75 -5.36
CA VAL A 126 -18.18 -8.60 -4.81
C VAL A 126 -16.82 -7.93 -4.93
N PHE A 127 -16.46 -7.49 -6.13
CA PHE A 127 -15.18 -6.86 -6.41
C PHE A 127 -14.97 -5.60 -5.57
N VAL A 128 -15.96 -4.73 -5.59
CA VAL A 128 -16.01 -3.48 -4.81
C VAL A 128 -15.87 -3.74 -3.31
N SER A 129 -16.68 -4.66 -2.78
CA SER A 129 -16.68 -4.96 -1.35
C SER A 129 -15.32 -5.53 -0.93
N GLY A 130 -14.69 -6.34 -1.79
CA GLY A 130 -13.33 -6.83 -1.58
C GLY A 130 -12.31 -5.71 -1.47
N LEU A 131 -12.37 -4.71 -2.35
CA LEU A 131 -11.50 -3.52 -2.30
C LEU A 131 -11.73 -2.69 -1.04
N LEU A 132 -12.99 -2.44 -0.66
CA LEU A 132 -13.33 -1.73 0.58
C LEU A 132 -12.81 -2.46 1.82
N VAL A 133 -12.97 -3.79 1.85
CA VAL A 133 -12.41 -4.63 2.92
C VAL A 133 -10.90 -4.47 3.01
N ALA A 134 -10.20 -4.50 1.87
CA ALA A 134 -8.76 -4.30 1.82
C ALA A 134 -8.32 -2.91 2.34
N ALA A 135 -8.99 -1.85 1.88
CA ALA A 135 -8.70 -0.47 2.26
C ALA A 135 -8.85 -0.25 3.77
N VAL A 136 -10.00 -0.64 4.32
CA VAL A 136 -10.32 -0.45 5.74
C VAL A 136 -9.45 -1.36 6.61
N ALA A 137 -9.26 -2.62 6.23
CA ALA A 137 -8.43 -3.54 7.00
C ALA A 137 -6.97 -3.06 7.11
N THR A 138 -6.42 -2.52 6.01
CA THR A 138 -5.06 -1.97 6.00
C THR A 138 -4.95 -0.76 6.92
N THR A 139 -5.92 0.15 6.86
CA THR A 139 -5.94 1.38 7.67
C THR A 139 -6.05 1.06 9.16
N VAL A 140 -7.01 0.20 9.53
CA VAL A 140 -7.21 -0.26 10.91
C VAL A 140 -6.00 -1.05 11.42
N GLY A 141 -5.42 -1.92 10.59
CA GLY A 141 -4.19 -2.64 10.94
C GLY A 141 -3.02 -1.70 11.22
N THR A 142 -2.88 -0.64 10.42
CA THR A 142 -1.83 0.38 10.62
C THR A 142 -2.08 1.17 11.90
N PHE A 143 -3.33 1.52 12.22
CA PHE A 143 -3.70 2.13 13.49
C PHE A 143 -3.31 1.27 14.69
N PHE A 144 -3.65 -0.02 14.68
CA PHE A 144 -3.25 -0.92 15.76
C PHE A 144 -1.73 -1.14 15.84
N ALA A 145 -1.01 -1.02 14.72
CA ALA A 145 0.44 -1.10 14.71
C ALA A 145 1.15 0.08 15.42
N LEU A 146 0.44 1.19 15.69
CA LEU A 146 0.95 2.29 16.53
C LEU A 146 1.23 1.85 17.96
N PHE A 147 0.34 1.02 18.52
CA PHE A 147 0.43 0.57 19.91
C PHE A 147 1.49 -0.52 20.11
N ARG A 148 2.08 -1.04 19.02
CA ARG A 148 3.19 -1.99 19.08
C ARG A 148 4.51 -1.22 19.09
N ARG A 149 5.23 -1.27 20.22
CA ARG A 149 6.52 -0.56 20.43
C ARG A 149 7.53 -0.72 19.28
N ARG A 150 7.57 -1.90 18.65
CA ARG A 150 8.53 -2.22 17.58
C ARG A 150 8.20 -1.60 16.22
N THR A 151 6.95 -1.18 15.99
CA THR A 151 6.47 -0.70 14.69
C THR A 151 5.86 0.69 14.74
N SER A 152 5.80 1.32 15.90
CA SER A 152 5.09 2.59 16.15
C SER A 152 5.51 3.70 15.19
N HIS A 153 6.80 3.90 14.97
CA HIS A 153 7.30 4.95 14.06
C HIS A 153 6.93 4.69 12.59
N ALA A 154 7.02 3.44 12.13
CA ALA A 154 6.65 3.09 10.76
C ALA A 154 5.13 3.18 10.56
N ALA A 155 4.35 2.78 11.56
CA ALA A 155 2.90 2.89 11.58
C ALA A 155 2.45 4.36 11.60
N ALA A 156 3.09 5.21 12.42
CA ALA A 156 2.80 6.64 12.49
C ALA A 156 3.04 7.33 11.15
N ARG A 157 4.17 7.05 10.49
CA ARG A 157 4.44 7.60 9.15
C ARG A 157 3.41 7.13 8.12
N SER A 158 3.04 5.85 8.16
CA SER A 158 2.06 5.30 7.23
C SER A 158 0.66 5.89 7.44
N LEU A 159 0.25 6.11 8.70
CA LEU A 159 -1.03 6.77 9.01
C LEU A 159 -1.01 8.24 8.65
N ALA A 160 0.08 8.95 8.96
CA ALA A 160 0.23 10.35 8.57
C ALA A 160 0.10 10.51 7.05
N ALA A 161 0.71 9.60 6.28
CA ALA A 161 0.60 9.62 4.83
C ALA A 161 -0.83 9.29 4.34
N VAL A 162 -1.53 8.33 4.95
CA VAL A 162 -2.97 8.08 4.64
C VAL A 162 -3.82 9.32 4.94
N LEU A 163 -3.61 9.97 6.09
CA LEU A 163 -4.34 11.18 6.48
C LEU A 163 -4.03 12.36 5.55
N LEU A 164 -2.78 12.53 5.13
CA LEU A 164 -2.37 13.57 4.18
C LEU A 164 -2.99 13.34 2.80
N ASN A 165 -3.07 12.09 2.31
CA ASN A 165 -3.79 11.79 1.07
C ASN A 165 -5.29 12.01 1.22
N ALA A 166 -5.89 11.61 2.34
CA ALA A 166 -7.31 11.86 2.60
C ALA A 166 -7.61 13.37 2.63
N ALA A 167 -6.74 14.16 3.28
CA ALA A 167 -6.83 15.61 3.29
C ALA A 167 -6.60 16.22 1.90
N GLY A 168 -5.62 15.73 1.13
CA GLY A 168 -5.37 16.15 -0.25
C GLY A 168 -6.54 15.84 -1.19
N LEU A 169 -7.16 14.67 -1.03
CA LEU A 169 -8.34 14.27 -1.78
C LEU A 169 -9.59 15.08 -1.37
N ALA A 170 -9.73 15.39 -0.07
CA ALA A 170 -10.77 16.29 0.41
C ALA A 170 -10.58 17.71 -0.15
N LEU A 171 -9.36 18.23 -0.14
CA LEU A 171 -9.03 19.53 -0.74
C LEU A 171 -9.30 19.54 -2.25
N ALA A 172 -8.90 18.48 -2.97
CA ALA A 172 -9.19 18.31 -4.38
C ALA A 172 -10.71 18.27 -4.65
N SER A 173 -11.49 17.62 -3.77
CA SER A 173 -12.96 17.59 -3.88
C SER A 173 -13.61 18.97 -3.68
N LEU A 174 -12.99 19.83 -2.86
CA LEU A 174 -13.44 21.20 -2.63
C LEU A 174 -13.06 22.13 -3.79
N VAL A 175 -11.82 22.03 -4.28
CA VAL A 175 -11.26 22.97 -5.26
C VAL A 175 -11.59 22.59 -6.71
N LEU A 176 -11.56 21.30 -7.04
CA LEU A 176 -11.64 20.84 -8.44
C LEU A 176 -13.02 20.28 -8.81
N ASN A 177 -13.95 20.18 -7.85
CA ASN A 177 -15.25 19.49 -8.01
C ASN A 177 -15.12 18.07 -8.61
N GLY A 178 -13.93 17.45 -8.52
CA GLY A 178 -13.57 16.32 -9.37
C GLY A 178 -13.97 14.94 -8.84
N VAL A 179 -14.11 14.79 -7.51
CA VAL A 179 -14.53 13.54 -6.85
C VAL A 179 -15.57 13.88 -5.79
N ARG A 180 -16.85 13.71 -6.09
CA ARG A 180 -17.97 14.01 -5.18
C ARG A 180 -19.01 12.91 -5.22
N LEU A 181 -19.61 12.61 -4.07
CA LEU A 181 -20.82 11.81 -3.98
C LEU A 181 -22.01 12.77 -4.03
N ASP A 182 -22.72 12.79 -5.15
CA ASP A 182 -23.93 13.60 -5.30
C ASP A 182 -24.97 13.18 -4.24
N SER A 183 -25.39 14.15 -3.42
CA SER A 183 -26.47 13.99 -2.43
C SER A 183 -26.24 12.93 -1.33
N ALA A 184 -25.01 12.74 -0.85
CA ALA A 184 -24.72 11.87 0.30
C ALA A 184 -24.52 12.66 1.61
N PRO A 185 -24.92 12.11 2.78
CA PRO A 185 -24.57 12.71 4.06
C PRO A 185 -23.04 12.75 4.24
N GLY A 186 -22.51 13.85 4.81
CA GLY A 186 -21.06 14.13 4.81
C GLY A 186 -20.17 13.04 5.39
N TRP A 187 -20.67 12.23 6.33
CA TRP A 187 -19.94 11.09 6.89
C TRP A 187 -19.71 9.96 5.87
N ARG A 188 -20.64 9.72 4.93
CA ARG A 188 -20.46 8.75 3.83
C ARG A 188 -19.42 9.23 2.83
N GLN A 189 -19.44 10.53 2.53
CA GLN A 189 -18.44 11.14 1.67
C GLN A 189 -17.05 11.04 2.28
N ALA A 190 -16.90 11.33 3.58
CA ALA A 190 -15.64 11.16 4.29
C ALA A 190 -15.15 9.70 4.27
N LEU A 191 -16.03 8.71 4.50
CA LEU A 191 -15.67 7.31 4.44
C LEU A 191 -15.20 6.85 3.05
N ALA A 192 -15.90 7.29 2.00
CA ALA A 192 -15.51 6.97 0.63
C ALA A 192 -14.15 7.58 0.26
N LEU A 193 -13.92 8.85 0.60
CA LEU A 193 -12.64 9.52 0.37
C LEU A 193 -11.50 8.85 1.16
N CYS A 194 -11.74 8.46 2.42
CA CYS A 194 -10.78 7.70 3.21
C CYS A 194 -10.48 6.34 2.58
N ALA A 195 -11.48 5.62 2.09
CA ALA A 195 -11.27 4.33 1.45
C ALA A 195 -10.48 4.47 0.12
N VAL A 196 -10.76 5.50 -0.68
CA VAL A 196 -10.00 5.84 -1.89
C VAL A 196 -8.55 6.16 -1.54
N ALA A 197 -8.31 7.02 -0.54
CA ALA A 197 -6.96 7.35 -0.07
C ALA A 197 -6.20 6.13 0.44
N SER A 198 -6.87 5.22 1.14
CA SER A 198 -6.28 3.97 1.61
C SER A 198 -5.97 2.98 0.49
N LEU A 199 -6.82 2.89 -0.54
CA LEU A 199 -6.53 2.12 -1.76
C LEU A 199 -5.37 2.68 -2.55
N PHE A 200 -5.25 4.00 -2.63
CA PHE A 200 -4.14 4.67 -3.30
C PHE A 200 -2.79 4.34 -2.63
N MET A 201 -2.81 4.10 -1.31
CA MET A 201 -1.64 3.77 -0.51
C MET A 201 -1.26 2.28 -0.49
N LEU A 202 -2.13 1.40 -1.00
CA LEU A 202 -1.90 -0.04 -1.07
C LEU A 202 -0.82 -0.44 -2.10
N PRO A 203 -0.81 0.07 -3.35
CA PRO A 203 0.31 -0.11 -4.24
C PRO A 203 1.45 0.82 -3.80
N ARG A 204 2.22 0.39 -2.80
CA ARG A 204 3.49 1.03 -2.43
C ARG A 204 4.49 0.85 -3.56
N ILE A 205 4.33 1.60 -4.63
CA ILE A 205 5.45 1.86 -5.54
C ILE A 205 6.35 2.84 -4.81
N THR A 206 7.31 2.30 -4.08
CA THR A 206 8.48 3.05 -3.61
C THR A 206 9.38 3.36 -4.80
N LEU A 207 8.84 4.02 -5.83
CA LEU A 207 9.62 4.94 -6.65
C LEU A 207 9.72 6.22 -5.84
N SER A 208 10.39 6.12 -4.70
CA SER A 208 10.88 7.27 -3.95
C SER A 208 12.04 7.83 -4.75
N LEU A 209 11.72 8.51 -5.85
CA LEU A 209 12.66 9.36 -6.56
C LEU A 209 12.61 10.70 -5.83
N PRO A 210 13.64 11.06 -5.04
CA PRO A 210 13.64 12.25 -4.19
C PRO A 210 13.82 13.55 -4.99
N VAL A 211 13.81 13.49 -6.33
CA VAL A 211 14.25 14.60 -7.18
C VAL A 211 13.07 15.20 -7.95
N PRO A 212 12.79 16.50 -7.82
CA PRO A 212 11.89 17.21 -8.73
C PRO A 212 12.48 17.19 -10.16
N GLY A 213 11.72 16.74 -11.17
CA GLY A 213 12.19 16.62 -12.55
C GLY A 213 11.29 15.73 -13.42
N LEU A 214 11.75 15.25 -14.57
CA LEU A 214 10.97 14.33 -15.44
C LEU A 214 10.41 13.10 -14.71
N ALA A 215 11.11 12.63 -13.67
CA ALA A 215 10.66 11.58 -12.77
C ALA A 215 9.34 11.91 -12.05
N SER A 216 9.10 13.18 -11.67
CA SER A 216 7.85 13.58 -11.01
C SER A 216 6.67 13.57 -11.98
N ILE A 217 6.87 13.84 -13.28
CA ILE A 217 5.81 13.75 -14.29
C ILE A 217 5.36 12.30 -14.48
N VAL A 218 6.30 11.36 -14.63
CA VAL A 218 5.98 9.93 -14.71
C VAL A 218 5.30 9.44 -13.45
N LEU A 219 5.76 9.92 -12.29
CA LEU A 219 5.14 9.58 -11.02
C LEU A 219 3.71 10.12 -10.92
N VAL A 220 3.48 11.39 -11.25
CA VAL A 220 2.16 12.01 -11.24
C VAL A 220 1.24 11.34 -12.26
N ALA A 221 1.71 10.99 -13.45
CA ALA A 221 0.95 10.24 -14.43
C ALA A 221 0.56 8.84 -13.92
N TYR A 222 1.49 8.14 -13.26
CA TYR A 222 1.20 6.86 -12.61
C TYR A 222 0.16 7.00 -11.48
N HIS A 223 0.33 7.99 -10.58
CA HIS A 223 -0.63 8.23 -9.49
C HIS A 223 -1.99 8.68 -10.04
N CYS A 224 -2.02 9.44 -11.13
CA CYS A 224 -3.25 9.80 -11.85
C CYS A 224 -3.94 8.56 -12.45
N LEU A 225 -3.18 7.63 -13.04
CA LEU A 225 -3.73 6.38 -13.57
C LEU A 225 -4.29 5.50 -12.44
N VAL A 226 -3.57 5.38 -11.32
CA VAL A 226 -4.03 4.63 -10.14
C VAL A 226 -5.28 5.27 -9.56
N LEU A 227 -5.29 6.60 -9.39
CA LEU A 227 -6.45 7.32 -8.89
C LEU A 227 -7.64 7.20 -9.84
N TRP A 228 -7.43 7.28 -11.16
CA TRP A 228 -8.46 7.04 -12.16
C TRP A 228 -9.03 5.61 -12.06
N LEU A 229 -8.18 4.58 -11.95
CA LEU A 229 -8.64 3.20 -11.77
C LEU A 229 -9.45 3.01 -10.48
N ILE A 230 -9.00 3.63 -9.37
CA ILE A 230 -9.70 3.56 -8.08
C ILE A 230 -11.03 4.31 -8.16
N CYS A 231 -11.06 5.52 -8.70
CA CYS A 231 -12.27 6.32 -8.87
C CYS A 231 -13.23 5.65 -9.86
N ALA A 232 -12.73 5.06 -10.94
CA ALA A 232 -13.54 4.26 -11.85
C ALA A 232 -14.16 3.08 -11.11
N ALA A 233 -13.36 2.30 -10.37
CA ALA A 233 -13.84 1.19 -9.53
C ALA A 233 -14.89 1.64 -8.50
N PHE A 234 -14.71 2.85 -7.93
CA PHE A 234 -15.62 3.44 -6.96
C PHE A 234 -16.91 4.03 -7.57
N ALA A 235 -16.86 4.58 -8.78
CA ALA A 235 -18.04 5.02 -9.54
C ALA A 235 -18.97 3.85 -9.89
N TYR A 236 -18.45 2.61 -9.90
CA TYR A 236 -19.28 1.40 -9.99
C TYR A 236 -19.99 1.01 -8.68
N VAL A 237 -19.62 1.59 -7.54
CA VAL A 237 -20.17 1.30 -6.19
C VAL A 237 -21.38 2.16 -5.89
N ASP A 238 -21.20 3.44 -6.18
CA ASP A 238 -22.23 4.45 -6.07
C ASP A 238 -22.16 5.26 -7.36
N PRO A 239 -23.13 5.09 -8.30
CA PRO A 239 -23.15 5.86 -9.54
C PRO A 239 -23.32 7.37 -9.30
N ARG A 240 -23.58 7.79 -8.05
CA ARG A 240 -23.56 9.18 -7.61
C ARG A 240 -22.15 9.71 -7.36
N LEU A 241 -21.13 8.83 -7.33
CA LEU A 241 -19.74 9.27 -7.26
C LEU A 241 -19.32 9.81 -8.64
N HIS A 242 -19.37 11.13 -8.77
CA HIS A 242 -18.86 11.84 -9.94
C HIS A 242 -17.34 11.88 -9.88
N ALA A 243 -16.68 11.21 -10.82
CA ALA A 243 -15.25 11.34 -11.09
C ALA A 243 -15.07 12.13 -12.40
N ALA A 244 -14.93 13.45 -12.31
CA ALA A 244 -14.90 14.31 -13.48
C ALA A 244 -13.52 14.29 -14.16
N GLY A 245 -13.47 13.91 -15.44
CA GLY A 245 -12.42 14.22 -16.43
C GLY A 245 -10.96 13.85 -16.11
N PHE A 246 -10.10 13.85 -17.13
CA PHE A 246 -8.66 13.61 -16.95
C PHE A 246 -7.98 14.70 -16.10
N TRP A 247 -8.34 15.98 -16.29
CA TRP A 247 -7.68 17.12 -15.65
C TRP A 247 -7.95 17.25 -14.14
N PRO A 248 -9.19 17.10 -13.63
CA PRO A 248 -9.43 17.10 -12.18
C PRO A 248 -8.77 15.91 -11.48
N LEU A 249 -8.66 14.75 -12.14
CA LEU A 249 -7.93 13.58 -11.59
C LEU A 249 -6.42 13.80 -11.58
N ALA A 250 -5.85 14.38 -12.63
CA ALA A 250 -4.45 14.76 -12.67
C ALA A 250 -4.13 15.82 -11.60
N GLY A 251 -5.02 16.80 -11.42
CA GLY A 251 -4.93 17.80 -10.36
C GLY A 251 -5.03 17.19 -8.95
N ALA A 252 -5.98 16.27 -8.73
CA ALA A 252 -6.11 15.55 -7.46
C ALA A 252 -4.86 14.71 -7.14
N ALA A 253 -4.34 13.98 -8.14
CA ALA A 253 -3.10 13.22 -7.99
C ALA A 253 -1.89 14.14 -7.69
N ALA A 254 -1.81 15.31 -8.32
CA ALA A 254 -0.77 16.30 -8.04
C ALA A 254 -0.89 16.89 -6.62
N ILE A 255 -2.11 17.19 -6.15
CA ILE A 255 -2.37 17.69 -4.79
C ILE A 255 -2.03 16.62 -3.76
N MET A 256 -2.45 15.37 -3.97
CA MET A 256 -2.13 14.24 -3.10
C MET A 256 -0.60 14.01 -3.05
N TRP A 257 0.06 14.04 -4.20
CA TRP A 257 1.52 13.94 -4.28
C TRP A 257 2.23 15.06 -3.51
N ALA A 258 1.76 16.30 -3.67
CA ALA A 258 2.31 17.46 -2.95
C ALA A 258 2.07 17.35 -1.43
N ALA A 259 0.88 16.89 -1.02
CA ALA A 259 0.53 16.69 0.39
C ALA A 259 1.40 15.60 1.06
N GLU A 260 1.79 14.56 0.32
CA GLU A 260 2.68 13.51 0.81
C GLU A 260 4.16 13.89 0.85
N TRP A 261 4.56 14.96 0.17
CA TRP A 261 5.95 15.36 0.03
C TRP A 261 6.72 15.43 1.37
N PRO A 262 6.16 16.04 2.45
CA PRO A 262 6.85 16.09 3.75
C PRO A 262 7.09 14.71 4.36
N ALA A 263 6.12 13.78 4.21
CA ALA A 263 6.25 12.42 4.72
C ALA A 263 7.33 11.63 3.96
N ARG A 264 7.43 11.83 2.63
CA ARG A 264 8.45 11.23 1.78
C ARG A 264 9.85 11.74 2.15
N LEU A 265 10.01 13.05 2.36
CA LEU A 265 11.28 13.63 2.83
C LEU A 265 11.69 13.06 4.20
N ALA A 266 10.74 12.91 5.13
CA ALA A 266 11.02 12.31 6.44
C ALA A 266 11.48 10.85 6.33
N THR A 267 10.91 10.07 5.40
CA THR A 267 11.38 8.69 5.16
C THR A 267 12.78 8.63 4.54
N VAL A 268 13.10 9.51 3.59
CA VAL A 268 14.44 9.58 2.97
C VAL A 268 15.48 9.99 4.00
N ARG A 269 15.19 10.99 4.84
CA ARG A 269 16.08 11.39 5.95
C ARG A 269 16.30 10.26 6.94
N ALA A 270 15.24 9.55 7.32
CA ALA A 270 15.34 8.41 8.24
C ALA A 270 16.15 7.24 7.63
N GLN A 271 16.01 7.00 6.33
CA GLN A 271 16.82 6.00 5.61
C GLN A 271 18.28 6.43 5.49
N GLY A 272 18.55 7.71 5.19
CA GLY A 272 19.90 8.26 5.15
C GLY A 272 20.61 8.22 6.50
N ALA A 273 19.90 8.53 7.59
CA ALA A 273 20.45 8.42 8.95
C ALA A 273 20.73 6.97 9.36
N ALA A 274 19.90 6.01 8.92
CA ALA A 274 20.11 4.58 9.19
C ALA A 274 21.19 3.94 8.29
N ALA A 275 21.51 4.57 7.16
CA ALA A 275 22.54 4.13 6.22
C ALA A 275 23.91 4.78 6.47
N GLN A 276 24.01 5.73 7.42
CA GLN A 276 25.31 6.22 7.84
C GLN A 276 26.06 5.08 8.55
N PRO A 277 27.29 4.73 8.09
CA PRO A 277 28.10 3.76 8.80
C PRO A 277 28.32 4.27 10.23
N ALA A 278 28.33 3.35 11.20
CA ALA A 278 28.69 3.69 12.56
C ALA A 278 30.01 4.48 12.54
N PRO A 279 30.15 5.58 13.31
CA PRO A 279 31.41 6.28 13.38
C PRO A 279 32.49 5.25 13.74
N VAL A 280 33.46 5.08 12.84
CA VAL A 280 34.63 4.27 13.10
C VAL A 280 35.29 4.93 14.31
N LEU A 281 35.16 4.32 15.48
CA LEU A 281 35.96 4.71 16.63
C LEU A 281 37.41 4.58 16.17
N PRO A 282 38.25 5.62 16.33
CA PRO A 282 39.67 5.51 16.07
C PRO A 282 40.17 4.27 16.80
N ASP A 283 40.76 3.33 16.07
CA ASP A 283 41.32 2.12 16.67
C ASP A 283 42.31 2.57 17.77
N PRO A 284 42.09 2.24 19.05
CA PRO A 284 42.99 2.67 20.12
C PRO A 284 44.38 2.05 19.97
N PHE A 285 44.52 1.04 19.11
CA PHE A 285 45.79 0.43 18.73
C PHE A 285 46.01 0.65 17.22
N PRO A 286 46.68 1.74 16.81
CA PRO A 286 47.16 1.84 15.43
C PRO A 286 48.04 0.60 15.13
N PRO A 287 48.02 0.07 13.90
CA PRO A 287 48.95 -0.99 13.53
C PRO A 287 50.36 -0.47 13.81
N ASP A 288 51.09 -1.17 14.68
CA ASP A 288 52.45 -0.83 15.04
C ASP A 288 53.28 -0.64 13.76
N HIS A 289 53.60 0.61 13.44
CA HIS A 289 54.68 0.93 12.54
C HIS A 289 55.97 0.51 13.22
N GLY A 290 56.34 -0.76 13.05
CA GLY A 290 57.55 -1.29 13.65
C GLY A 290 57.84 -2.70 13.18
N PHE A 291 58.45 -2.83 12.01
CA PHE A 291 59.79 -3.41 11.97
C PHE A 291 60.52 -2.88 10.73
N PRO A 292 61.64 -2.15 10.89
CA PRO A 292 62.55 -1.95 9.78
C PRO A 292 63.12 -3.32 9.44
N SER A 293 62.81 -3.82 8.24
CA SER A 293 63.56 -4.89 7.61
C SER A 293 64.97 -4.38 7.30
N GLY A 294 65.84 -4.34 8.31
CA GLY A 294 67.27 -4.21 8.12
C GLY A 294 67.77 -5.44 7.35
N PRO A 295 68.68 -5.28 6.39
CA PRO A 295 69.27 -6.42 5.72
C PRO A 295 70.22 -7.12 6.70
N LEU A 296 70.55 -8.38 6.42
CA LEU A 296 71.77 -9.13 6.74
C LEU A 296 71.37 -10.62 6.90
N TYR A 297 71.96 -11.56 6.16
CA TYR A 297 73.30 -12.10 6.38
C TYR A 297 73.61 -12.36 7.86
#